data_AF-A0A4R6YM30-F1
#
_entry.id   AF-A0A4R6YM30-F1
#
_cell.length_a   1.000
_cell.length_b   1.000
_cell.length_c   1.000
_cell.angle_alpha   90.00
_cell.angle_beta   90.00
_cell.angle_gamma   90.00
#
_symmetry.space_group_name_H-M   'P 1'
#
loop_
_entity.id
_entity.type
_entity.pdbx_description
1 polymer ?
#
loop_
_entity_poly.entity_id
_entity_poly.type
_entity_poly.pdbx_seq_one_letter_code
_entity_poly.pdbx_strand_id
1 'polypeptide(L)'
;MATVQRFFLSIGDLSQARGEYAQLSFDGISPASFASTLQAALREPSLWQRWKALQPDPDAVDPQLGASDPNARVSAEQSDLHTEVEVVTTLPHAIVKHRLNLLAGRVWKLHDVQTA
;
A
#
# COMPACT_ATOMS: atom_id res chain seq x y z
N MET A 1 1.55 -19.77 -11.04
CA MET A 1 2.46 -19.66 -9.88
C MET A 1 2.47 -18.20 -9.48
N ALA A 2 2.24 -17.86 -8.20
CA ALA A 2 2.29 -16.47 -7.76
C ALA A 2 3.77 -16.08 -7.64
N THR A 3 4.23 -15.21 -8.53
CA THR A 3 5.63 -14.79 -8.57
C THR A 3 5.86 -13.69 -7.55
N VAL A 4 6.93 -13.80 -6.76
CA VAL A 4 7.29 -12.74 -5.82
C VAL A 4 7.80 -11.54 -6.60
N GLN A 5 7.29 -10.36 -6.29
CA GLN A 5 7.67 -9.10 -6.89
C GLN A 5 8.17 -8.14 -5.80
N ARG A 6 9.14 -7.31 -6.16
CA ARG A 6 9.69 -6.24 -5.33
C ARG A 6 9.37 -4.91 -6.00
N PHE A 7 8.62 -4.07 -5.32
CA PHE A 7 8.28 -2.73 -5.77
C PHE A 7 9.14 -1.75 -5.01
N PHE A 8 9.91 -0.96 -5.74
CA PHE A 8 10.71 0.14 -5.20
C PHE A 8 9.97 1.43 -5.47
N LEU A 9 9.60 2.14 -4.42
CA LEU A 9 8.86 3.39 -4.51
C LEU A 9 9.40 4.40 -3.52
N SER A 10 9.16 5.68 -3.79
CA SER A 10 9.50 6.78 -2.89
C SER A 10 8.28 7.59 -2.52
N ILE A 11 8.28 8.14 -1.33
CA ILE A 11 7.27 9.06 -0.83
C ILE A 11 7.99 10.36 -0.50
N GLY A 12 7.64 11.45 -1.20
CA GLY A 12 8.26 12.74 -0.96
C GLY A 12 7.95 13.27 0.44
N ASP A 13 6.67 13.49 0.71
CA ASP A 13 6.21 14.01 2.00
C ASP A 13 5.24 13.02 2.65
N LEU A 14 5.70 12.32 3.69
CA LEU A 14 4.88 11.40 4.49
C LEU A 14 3.75 12.12 5.22
N SER A 15 3.94 13.38 5.61
CA SER A 15 2.91 14.20 6.26
C SER A 15 1.73 14.47 5.32
N GLN A 16 2.00 14.52 4.01
CA GLN A 16 1.01 14.64 2.94
C GLN A 16 0.47 13.29 2.46
N ALA A 17 0.97 12.16 2.99
CA ALA A 17 0.51 10.82 2.64
C ALA A 17 -0.88 10.57 3.23
N ARG A 18 -1.90 11.13 2.57
CA ARG A 18 -3.31 10.98 2.90
C ARG A 18 -4.04 10.44 1.68
N GLY A 19 -4.76 9.34 1.86
CA GLY A 19 -5.67 8.82 0.85
C GLY A 19 -6.96 9.62 0.77
N GLU A 20 -7.83 9.16 -0.12
CA GLU A 20 -9.15 9.80 -0.35
C GLU A 20 -10.05 9.79 0.89
N TYR A 21 -9.90 8.77 1.74
CA TYR A 21 -10.69 8.61 2.96
C TYR A 21 -9.80 8.79 4.18
N ALA A 22 -10.06 9.82 4.99
CA ALA A 22 -9.30 10.09 6.20
C ALA A 22 -9.25 8.89 7.17
N GLN A 23 -10.35 8.13 7.25
CA GLN A 23 -10.45 6.92 8.09
C GLN A 23 -9.64 5.71 7.60
N LEU A 24 -9.18 5.73 6.34
CA LEU A 24 -8.32 4.70 5.75
C LEU A 24 -6.89 5.18 5.54
N SER A 25 -6.66 6.48 5.65
CA SER A 25 -5.38 7.11 5.42
C SER A 25 -4.40 6.74 6.52
N PHE A 26 -3.12 6.69 6.18
CA PHE A 26 -2.08 6.59 7.18
C PHE A 26 -2.09 7.82 8.08
N ASP A 27 -2.07 7.66 9.39
CA ASP A 27 -2.12 8.77 10.35
C ASP A 27 -0.73 9.29 10.78
N GLY A 28 0.29 8.42 10.74
CA GLY A 28 1.62 8.69 11.27
C GLY A 28 2.52 9.58 10.40
N ILE A 29 3.76 9.77 10.87
CA ILE A 29 4.79 10.61 10.21
C ILE A 29 6.13 9.88 10.01
N SER A 30 6.26 8.65 10.53
CA SER A 30 7.51 7.90 10.49
C SER A 30 7.51 6.86 9.38
N PRO A 31 8.63 6.68 8.64
CA PRO A 31 8.74 5.68 7.59
C PRO A 31 8.51 4.27 8.10
N ALA A 32 9.09 3.91 9.26
CA ALA A 32 8.90 2.59 9.87
C ALA A 32 7.42 2.29 10.22
N SER A 33 6.68 3.30 10.69
CA SER A 33 5.24 3.18 10.93
C SER A 33 4.48 3.00 9.63
N PHE A 34 4.83 3.76 8.58
CA PHE A 34 4.23 3.62 7.26
C PHE A 34 4.43 2.22 6.69
N ALA A 35 5.66 1.70 6.75
CA ALA A 35 5.97 0.33 6.33
C ALA A 35 5.13 -0.70 7.07
N SER A 36 5.05 -0.58 8.41
CA SER A 36 4.27 -1.50 9.24
C SER A 36 2.79 -1.46 8.88
N THR A 37 2.22 -0.26 8.66
CA THR A 37 0.81 -0.08 8.26
C THR A 37 0.55 -0.63 6.87
N LEU A 38 1.40 -0.33 5.88
CA LEU A 38 1.27 -0.87 4.53
C LEU A 38 1.42 -2.39 4.50
N GLN A 39 2.35 -2.94 5.29
CA GLN A 39 2.52 -4.39 5.43
C GLN A 39 1.26 -5.03 5.98
N ALA A 40 0.68 -4.49 7.06
CA ALA A 40 -0.59 -4.99 7.60
C ALA A 40 -1.71 -4.92 6.57
N ALA A 41 -1.80 -3.82 5.81
CA ALA A 41 -2.81 -3.64 4.75
C ALA A 41 -2.65 -4.58 3.53
N LEU A 42 -1.46 -5.13 3.31
CA LEU A 42 -1.20 -6.17 2.29
C LEU A 42 -1.45 -7.57 2.84
N ARG A 43 -1.14 -7.82 4.11
CA ARG A 43 -1.37 -9.10 4.78
C ARG A 43 -2.83 -9.34 5.13
N GLU A 44 -3.58 -8.27 5.36
CA GLU A 44 -4.99 -8.33 5.74
C GLU A 44 -5.90 -7.67 4.70
N PRO A 45 -7.05 -8.28 4.39
CA PRO A 45 -8.06 -7.65 3.54
C PRO A 45 -8.89 -6.58 4.29
N SER A 46 -8.61 -6.33 5.57
CA SER A 46 -9.39 -5.45 6.45
C SER A 46 -9.48 -4.01 5.91
N LEU A 47 -8.38 -3.46 5.39
CA LEU A 47 -8.38 -2.13 4.77
C LEU A 47 -9.30 -2.07 3.54
N TRP A 48 -9.23 -3.10 2.69
CA TRP A 48 -10.07 -3.19 1.49
C TRP A 48 -11.54 -3.39 1.82
N GLN A 49 -11.86 -4.23 2.80
CA GLN A 49 -13.24 -4.44 3.23
C GLN A 49 -13.86 -3.13 3.73
N ARG A 50 -13.11 -2.33 4.49
CA ARG A 50 -13.55 -1.00 4.92
C ARG A 50 -13.76 -0.06 3.74
N TRP A 51 -12.84 -0.02 2.78
CA TRP A 51 -12.99 0.77 1.56
C TRP A 51 -14.19 0.34 0.72
N LYS A 52 -14.36 -0.98 0.52
CA LYS A 52 -15.46 -1.61 -0.19
C LYS A 52 -16.80 -1.21 0.44
N ALA A 53 -16.90 -1.24 1.76
CA ALA A 53 -18.11 -0.82 2.48
C ALA A 53 -18.45 0.67 2.34
N LEU A 54 -17.49 1.52 1.96
CA LEU A 54 -17.73 2.93 1.64
C LEU A 54 -18.19 3.14 0.19
N GLN A 55 -18.05 2.13 -0.68
CA GLN A 55 -18.49 2.26 -2.06
C GLN A 55 -20.02 2.26 -2.13
N PRO A 56 -20.61 3.03 -3.06
CA PRO A 56 -22.06 3.07 -3.24
C PRO A 56 -22.64 1.71 -3.65
N ASP A 57 -21.83 0.87 -4.31
CA ASP A 57 -22.16 -0.51 -4.64
C ASP A 57 -20.97 -1.43 -4.27
N PRO A 58 -20.98 -2.03 -3.06
CA PRO A 58 -19.92 -2.94 -2.64
C PRO A 58 -19.95 -4.24 -3.44
N ASP A 59 -21.11 -4.75 -3.86
CA ASP A 59 -21.22 -6.04 -4.55
C ASP A 59 -20.66 -5.97 -5.98
N ALA A 60 -20.67 -4.79 -6.60
CA ALA A 60 -20.00 -4.52 -7.88
C ALA A 60 -18.46 -4.49 -7.79
N VAL A 61 -17.87 -4.40 -6.59
CA VAL A 61 -16.41 -4.37 -6.42
C VAL A 61 -15.82 -5.77 -6.61
N ASP A 62 -14.86 -5.89 -7.52
CA ASP A 62 -14.15 -7.14 -7.79
C ASP A 62 -13.52 -7.73 -6.50
N PRO A 63 -13.90 -8.95 -6.08
CA PRO A 63 -13.29 -9.60 -4.92
C PRO A 63 -11.79 -9.86 -5.09
N GLN A 64 -11.25 -9.92 -6.31
CA GLN A 64 -9.82 -10.10 -6.56
C GLN A 64 -8.99 -8.90 -6.05
N LEU A 65 -9.56 -7.70 -5.98
CA LEU A 65 -8.93 -6.52 -5.37
C LEU A 65 -8.72 -6.67 -3.85
N GLY A 66 -9.47 -7.57 -3.23
CA GLY A 66 -9.37 -7.95 -1.82
C GLY A 66 -8.32 -9.00 -1.52
N ALA A 67 -7.54 -9.47 -2.51
CA ALA A 67 -6.51 -10.46 -2.24
C ALA A 67 -5.45 -9.92 -1.26
N SER A 68 -4.99 -10.80 -0.38
CA SER A 68 -4.03 -10.51 0.67
C SER A 68 -2.90 -11.54 0.64
N ASP A 69 -1.69 -11.09 0.95
CA ASP A 69 -0.51 -11.94 0.99
C ASP A 69 0.08 -11.94 2.41
N PRO A 70 -0.09 -13.03 3.19
CA PRO A 70 0.41 -13.10 4.56
C PRO A 70 1.94 -13.03 4.63
N ASN A 71 2.65 -13.33 3.54
CA ASN A 71 4.10 -13.25 3.45
C ASN A 71 4.60 -11.89 2.96
N ALA A 72 3.70 -10.94 2.68
CA ALA A 72 4.08 -9.60 2.24
C ALA A 72 5.02 -8.95 3.28
N ARG A 73 6.10 -8.35 2.79
CA ARG A 73 7.07 -7.59 3.59
C ARG A 73 7.15 -6.19 3.04
N VAL A 74 7.19 -5.22 3.94
CA VAL A 74 7.41 -3.82 3.58
C VAL A 74 8.53 -3.28 4.45
N SER A 75 9.49 -2.64 3.79
CA SER A 75 10.57 -1.90 4.43
C SER A 75 10.43 -0.45 4.01
N ALA A 76 10.64 0.48 4.93
CA ALA A 76 10.72 1.89 4.59
C ALA A 76 11.86 2.53 5.36
N GLU A 77 12.61 3.37 4.67
CA GLU A 77 13.80 4.03 5.17
C GLU A 77 13.74 5.52 4.82
N GLN A 78 14.19 6.37 5.76
CA GLN A 78 14.29 7.79 5.51
C GLN A 78 15.55 8.09 4.69
N SER A 79 15.38 8.71 3.52
CA SER A 79 16.44 9.09 2.60
C SER A 79 16.41 10.60 2.38
N ASP A 80 17.18 11.34 3.18
CA ASP A 80 17.29 12.81 3.21
C ASP A 80 15.95 13.56 3.21
N LEU A 81 15.39 13.81 2.02
CA LEU A 81 14.18 14.59 1.75
C LEU A 81 12.96 13.74 1.37
N HIS A 82 13.10 12.43 1.29
CA HIS A 82 12.03 11.52 0.93
C HIS A 82 12.15 10.21 1.72
N THR A 83 11.12 9.38 1.66
CA THR A 83 11.13 8.03 2.21
C THR A 83 11.21 7.04 1.07
N GLU A 84 12.20 6.17 1.11
CA GLU A 84 12.24 5.00 0.22
C GLU A 84 11.46 3.87 0.85
N VAL A 85 10.68 3.18 0.03
CA VAL A 85 9.84 2.06 0.46
C VAL A 85 10.07 0.90 -0.51
N GLU A 86 10.40 -0.24 0.05
CA GLU A 86 10.49 -1.51 -0.66
C GLU A 86 9.32 -2.39 -0.23
N VAL A 87 8.54 -2.86 -1.19
CA VAL A 87 7.42 -3.78 -0.97
C VAL A 87 7.73 -5.10 -1.65
N VAL A 88 7.79 -6.18 -0.88
CA VAL A 88 7.99 -7.54 -1.38
C VAL A 88 6.71 -8.33 -1.19
N THR A 89 6.06 -8.72 -2.28
CA THR A 89 4.78 -9.46 -2.23
C THR A 89 4.56 -10.30 -3.49
N THR A 90 3.71 -11.30 -3.37
CA THR A 90 3.18 -12.07 -4.50
C THR A 90 1.93 -11.45 -5.13
N LEU A 91 1.41 -10.36 -4.54
CA LEU A 91 0.24 -9.66 -5.05
C LEU A 91 0.57 -8.89 -6.34
N PRO A 92 -0.38 -8.85 -7.30
CA PRO A 92 -0.21 -8.06 -8.50
C PRO A 92 -0.13 -6.56 -8.17
N HIS A 93 0.62 -5.82 -9.01
CA HIS A 93 0.80 -4.38 -8.90
C HIS A 93 -0.52 -3.61 -8.72
N ALA A 94 -1.61 -4.02 -9.37
CA ALA A 94 -2.91 -3.37 -9.22
C ALA A 94 -3.39 -3.30 -7.76
N ILE A 95 -3.17 -4.36 -6.97
CA ILE A 95 -3.59 -4.42 -5.56
C ILE A 95 -2.65 -3.56 -4.70
N VAL A 96 -1.34 -3.67 -4.92
CA VAL A 96 -0.34 -2.87 -4.20
C VAL A 96 -0.58 -1.37 -4.43
N LYS A 97 -0.77 -0.97 -5.69
CA LYS A 97 -1.12 0.40 -6.08
C LYS A 97 -2.41 0.88 -5.41
N HIS A 98 -3.43 0.03 -5.37
CA HIS A 98 -4.68 0.38 -4.73
C HIS A 98 -4.52 0.60 -3.21
N ARG A 99 -3.80 -0.28 -2.50
CA ARG A 99 -3.49 -0.10 -1.06
C ARG A 99 -2.68 1.17 -0.79
N LEU A 100 -1.68 1.44 -1.62
CA LEU A 100 -0.89 2.67 -1.55
C LEU A 100 -1.75 3.91 -1.74
N ASN A 101 -2.66 3.91 -2.72
CA ASN A 101 -3.56 5.04 -2.93
C ASN A 101 -4.52 5.29 -1.75
N LEU A 102 -4.96 4.24 -1.06
CA LEU A 102 -5.81 4.38 0.13
C LEU A 102 -5.04 4.94 1.34
N LEU A 103 -3.78 4.54 1.51
CA LEU A 103 -2.97 4.95 2.65
C LEU A 103 -2.30 6.31 2.43
N ALA A 104 -1.61 6.46 1.30
CA ALA A 104 -0.76 7.60 0.96
C ALA A 104 -1.34 8.49 -0.16
N GLY A 105 -2.43 8.12 -0.80
CA GLY A 105 -2.98 8.92 -1.91
C GLY A 105 -2.04 8.93 -3.11
N ARG A 106 -1.67 10.12 -3.59
CA ARG A 106 -0.89 10.32 -4.84
C ARG A 106 0.52 10.86 -4.61
N VAL A 107 1.00 10.93 -3.37
CA VAL A 107 2.33 11.50 -3.05
C VAL A 107 3.49 10.52 -3.23
N TRP A 108 3.18 9.26 -3.53
CA TRP A 108 4.17 8.21 -3.79
C TRP A 108 4.50 8.12 -5.28
N LYS A 109 5.73 7.70 -5.60
CA LYS A 109 6.23 7.48 -6.95
C LYS A 109 6.82 6.08 -7.04
N LEU A 110 6.37 5.31 -8.02
CA LEU A 110 7.01 4.03 -8.35
C LEU A 110 8.30 4.31 -9.11
N HIS A 111 9.40 3.74 -8.64
CA HIS A 111 10.68 3.80 -9.32
C HIS A 111 10.89 2.58 -10.20
N ASP A 112 10.76 1.39 -9.61
CA ASP A 112 11.11 0.16 -10.27
C ASP A 112 10.29 -1.03 -9.75
N VAL A 113 10.14 -2.06 -10.58
CA VAL A 113 9.48 -3.31 -10.21
C VAL A 113 10.34 -4.48 -10.67
N GLN A 114 10.82 -5.26 -9.71
CA GLN A 114 11.65 -6.42 -9.98
C GLN A 114 10.89 -7.69 -9.65
N THR A 115 11.13 -8.73 -10.43
CA THR A 115 10.67 -10.09 -10.12
C THR A 115 11.77 -10.75 -9.29
N ALA A 116 11.41 -11.26 -8.10
CA ALA A 116 12.35 -11.89 -7.17
C ALA A 116 12.56 -13.38 -7.46
#